data_AF-A0A1A9R9A8-F1
#
_entry.id   AF-A0A1A9R9A8-F1
#
_cell.length_a   1.000
_cell.length_b   1.000
_cell.length_c   1.000
_cell.angle_alpha   90.00
_cell.angle_beta   90.00
_cell.angle_gamma   90.00
#
_symmetry.space_group_name_H-M   'P 1'
#
loop_
_entity.id
_entity.type
_entity.pdbx_description
1 polymer ?
#
loop_
_entity_poly.entity_id
_entity_poly.type
_entity_poly.pdbx_seq_one_letter_code
_entity_poly.pdbx_strand_id
1 'polypeptide(L)'
;MEQQFALNGLRRPSHGSFVAISSAPLCSALKTIEYGMKIGLGIVSVVLLVTVIAIWFARVPFTYDDMDLNQDGWLGLSEAMYFFDHGVRKVTVEGEVCTEYYALKDGLPLKVVCEN
;
A
#
# COMPACT_ATOMS: atom_id res chain seq x y z
N MET A 1 -84.67 34.12 3.65
CA MET A 1 -83.90 35.36 3.43
C MET A 1 -82.44 34.98 3.39
N GLU A 2 -81.86 34.90 2.19
CA GLU A 2 -81.10 35.98 1.54
C GLU A 2 -79.65 36.01 2.04
N GLN A 3 -78.60 36.19 1.23
CA GLN A 3 -78.41 36.19 -0.22
C GLN A 3 -76.90 35.97 -0.47
N GLN A 4 -76.61 35.51 -1.67
CA GLN A 4 -75.29 35.47 -2.30
C GLN A 4 -74.67 36.88 -2.46
N PHE A 5 -73.34 36.99 -2.54
CA PHE A 5 -72.59 37.65 -3.64
C PHE A 5 -71.08 37.68 -3.29
N ALA A 6 -70.18 37.01 -4.01
CA ALA A 6 -69.38 37.50 -5.16
C ALA A 6 -68.36 38.61 -4.75
N LEU A 7 -67.08 38.65 -5.13
CA LEU A 7 -66.39 38.29 -6.37
C LEU A 7 -64.86 38.40 -6.17
N ASN A 8 -64.12 37.74 -7.07
CA ASN A 8 -62.87 38.21 -7.69
C ASN A 8 -61.56 38.25 -6.89
N GLY A 9 -60.63 37.42 -7.35
CA GLY A 9 -59.43 38.01 -7.94
C GLY A 9 -58.09 37.44 -7.48
N LEU A 10 -57.81 36.15 -7.72
CA LEU A 10 -56.42 35.71 -7.90
C LEU A 10 -56.26 34.93 -9.20
N ARG A 11 -55.93 35.74 -10.20
CA ARG A 11 -55.39 35.48 -11.53
C ARG A 11 -54.41 34.28 -11.52
N ARG A 12 -54.77 33.17 -12.18
CA ARG A 12 -53.80 32.14 -12.59
C ARG A 12 -52.92 32.69 -13.71
N PRO A 13 -51.58 32.74 -13.58
CA PRO A 13 -50.73 32.76 -14.75
C PRO A 13 -50.68 31.36 -15.35
N SER A 14 -51.18 31.31 -16.58
CA SER A 14 -50.97 30.28 -17.59
C SER A 14 -49.49 29.97 -17.82
N HIS A 15 -49.20 28.69 -18.04
CA HIS A 15 -48.07 28.20 -18.84
C HIS A 15 -46.70 28.81 -18.53
N GLY A 16 -46.08 28.33 -17.45
CA GLY A 16 -44.63 28.30 -17.32
C GLY A 16 -44.22 26.86 -17.02
N SER A 17 -43.72 26.15 -18.03
CA SER A 17 -43.06 24.85 -17.83
C SER A 17 -41.88 25.05 -16.91
N PHE A 18 -42.06 24.76 -15.63
CA PHE A 18 -40.96 24.61 -14.69
C PHE A 18 -40.19 23.35 -15.08
N VAL A 19 -39.16 23.53 -15.91
CA VAL A 19 -38.14 22.51 -16.14
C VAL A 19 -37.38 22.39 -14.83
N ALA A 20 -37.74 21.40 -14.02
CA ALA A 20 -36.88 20.93 -12.95
C ALA A 20 -35.61 20.37 -13.60
N ILE A 21 -34.57 21.19 -13.70
CA ILE A 21 -33.23 20.72 -14.06
C ILE A 21 -32.80 19.82 -12.90
N SER A 22 -32.98 18.52 -13.08
CA SER A 22 -32.50 17.48 -12.19
C SER A 22 -31.00 17.66 -11.99
N SER A 23 -30.60 18.19 -10.83
CA SER A 23 -29.22 18.34 -10.38
C SER A 23 -28.54 17.00 -10.03
N ALA A 24 -29.12 15.89 -10.48
CA ALA A 24 -28.68 14.55 -10.17
C ALA A 24 -27.24 14.18 -10.62
N PRO A 25 -26.62 14.72 -11.71
CA PRO A 25 -25.32 14.21 -12.10
C PRO A 25 -24.16 14.73 -11.27
N LEU A 26 -24.30 15.87 -10.56
CA LEU A 26 -23.17 16.46 -9.82
C LEU A 26 -22.89 15.78 -8.46
N CYS A 27 -23.91 15.22 -7.80
CA CYS A 27 -23.73 14.65 -6.46
C CYS A 27 -23.00 13.29 -6.49
N SER A 28 -23.13 12.54 -7.59
CA SER A 28 -22.48 11.24 -7.79
C SER A 28 -21.00 11.36 -8.14
N ALA A 29 -20.62 12.43 -8.84
CA ALA A 29 -19.26 12.67 -9.33
C ALA A 29 -18.26 13.06 -8.22
N LEU A 30 -18.71 13.79 -7.20
CA LEU A 30 -17.87 14.16 -6.05
C LEU A 30 -17.45 12.95 -5.21
N LYS A 31 -18.35 11.98 -5.00
CA LYS A 31 -18.01 10.73 -4.29
C LYS A 31 -16.96 9.92 -5.05
N THR A 32 -17.02 9.88 -6.38
CA THR A 32 -16.07 9.09 -7.20
C THR A 32 -14.64 9.64 -7.13
N ILE A 33 -14.47 10.96 -6.99
CA ILE A 33 -13.15 11.61 -6.87
C ILE A 33 -12.46 11.25 -5.55
N GLU A 34 -13.19 11.22 -4.43
CA GLU A 34 -12.62 10.85 -3.12
C GLU A 34 -12.19 9.38 -3.06
N TYR A 35 -12.96 8.46 -3.64
CA TYR A 35 -12.59 7.05 -3.71
C TYR A 35 -11.42 6.82 -4.68
N GLY A 36 -11.39 7.52 -5.82
CA GLY A 36 -10.28 7.45 -6.77
C GLY A 36 -8.94 7.87 -6.16
N MET A 37 -8.92 8.94 -5.36
CA MET A 37 -7.71 9.41 -4.68
C MET A 37 -7.22 8.43 -3.61
N LYS A 38 -8.12 7.81 -2.83
CA LYS A 38 -7.76 6.82 -1.81
C LYS A 38 -7.18 5.54 -2.43
N ILE A 39 -7.78 5.06 -3.53
CA ILE A 39 -7.28 3.91 -4.26
C ILE A 39 -5.91 4.23 -4.88
N GLY A 40 -5.77 5.40 -5.50
CA GLY A 40 -4.50 5.86 -6.05
C GLY A 40 -3.39 5.93 -5.01
N LEU A 41 -3.65 6.52 -3.85
CA LEU A 41 -2.70 6.57 -2.73
C LEU A 41 -2.32 5.17 -2.24
N GLY A 42 -3.29 4.27 -2.14
CA GLY A 42 -3.05 2.87 -1.76
C GLY A 42 -2.11 2.17 -2.73
N ILE A 43 -2.33 2.30 -4.04
CA ILE A 43 -1.48 1.69 -5.07
C ILE A 43 -0.07 2.25 -5.00
N VAL A 44 0.08 3.58 -4.93
CA VAL A 44 1.39 4.23 -4.82
C VAL A 44 2.13 3.74 -3.58
N SER A 45 1.45 3.62 -2.44
CA SER A 45 2.05 3.10 -1.21
C SER A 45 2.55 1.66 -1.37
N VAL A 46 1.78 0.78 -2.02
CA VAL A 46 2.17 -0.62 -2.25
C VAL A 46 3.37 -0.69 -3.19
N VAL A 47 3.35 0.06 -4.28
CA VAL A 47 4.47 0.11 -5.24
C VAL A 47 5.75 0.61 -4.55
N LEU A 48 5.64 1.65 -3.71
CA LEU A 48 6.78 2.16 -2.96
C LEU A 48 7.32 1.12 -1.97
N LEU A 49 6.46 0.38 -1.27
CA LEU A 49 6.89 -0.70 -0.38
C LEU A 49 7.64 -1.81 -1.14
N VAL A 50 7.09 -2.30 -2.25
CA VAL A 50 7.70 -3.37 -3.05
C VAL A 50 9.06 -2.94 -3.61
N THR A 51 9.18 -1.69 -4.09
CA THR A 51 10.46 -1.19 -4.61
C THR A 51 11.53 -1.06 -3.54
N VAL A 52 11.18 -0.58 -2.33
CA VAL A 52 12.13 -0.52 -1.20
C VAL A 52 12.63 -1.91 -0.82
N ILE A 53 11.73 -2.89 -0.74
CA ILE A 53 12.08 -4.28 -0.44
C ILE A 53 12.99 -4.86 -1.52
N ALA A 54 12.64 -4.70 -2.80
CA ALA A 54 13.46 -5.19 -3.92
C ALA A 54 14.87 -4.59 -3.92
N ILE A 55 14.99 -3.28 -3.64
CA ILE A 55 16.28 -2.59 -3.53
C ILE A 55 17.10 -3.13 -2.35
N TRP A 56 16.45 -3.47 -1.23
CA TRP A 56 17.12 -4.06 -0.08
C TRP A 56 17.68 -5.45 -0.41
N PHE A 57 16.87 -6.33 -1.02
CA PHE A 57 17.31 -7.64 -1.49
C PHE A 57 18.46 -7.57 -2.50
N ALA A 58 18.49 -6.53 -3.36
CA ALA A 58 19.56 -6.33 -4.31
C ALA A 58 20.91 -5.90 -3.69
N ARG A 59 20.92 -5.44 -2.43
CA ARG A 59 22.14 -4.99 -1.73
C ARG A 59 22.72 -5.98 -0.76
N VAL A 60 21.93 -6.95 -0.30
CA VAL A 60 22.40 -7.97 0.63
C VAL A 60 23.14 -9.09 -0.12
N PRO A 61 24.22 -9.65 0.44
CA PRO A 61 24.99 -10.73 -0.18
C PRO A 61 24.35 -12.11 0.04
N PHE A 62 23.04 -12.17 0.24
CA PHE A 62 22.29 -13.40 0.50
C PHE A 62 21.54 -13.84 -0.75
N THR A 63 21.59 -15.12 -1.06
CA THR A 63 20.74 -15.73 -2.09
C THR A 63 19.38 -16.10 -1.50
N TYR A 64 18.40 -16.36 -2.36
CA TYR A 64 17.08 -16.84 -1.91
C TYR A 64 17.22 -18.13 -1.09
N ASP A 65 18.06 -19.05 -1.57
CA ASP A 65 18.32 -20.34 -0.92
C ASP A 65 19.06 -20.19 0.41
N ASP A 66 19.88 -19.14 0.58
CA ASP A 66 20.51 -18.85 1.87
C ASP A 66 19.47 -18.42 2.92
N MET A 67 18.38 -17.79 2.49
CA MET A 67 17.37 -17.18 3.37
C MET A 67 16.23 -18.13 3.75
N ASP A 68 16.00 -19.16 2.93
CA ASP A 68 15.07 -20.25 3.18
C ASP A 68 15.68 -21.24 4.21
N LEU A 69 15.45 -20.97 5.49
CA LEU A 69 16.04 -21.74 6.59
C LEU A 69 15.42 -23.12 6.74
N ASN A 70 14.13 -23.26 6.41
CA ASN A 70 13.40 -24.52 6.53
C ASN A 70 13.44 -25.35 5.23
N GLN A 71 13.97 -24.80 4.14
CA GLN A 71 14.11 -25.42 2.82
C GLN A 71 12.77 -25.87 2.22
N ASP A 72 11.69 -25.15 2.51
CA ASP A 72 10.36 -25.45 1.98
C ASP A 72 10.10 -24.81 0.61
N GLY A 73 11.06 -24.03 0.10
CA GLY A 73 11.00 -23.32 -1.17
C GLY A 73 10.24 -22.00 -1.09
N TRP A 74 9.85 -21.56 0.11
CA TRP A 74 9.11 -20.32 0.36
C TRP A 74 9.79 -19.49 1.43
N LEU A 75 10.23 -18.30 1.05
CA LEU A 75 10.72 -17.32 2.01
C LEU A 75 9.57 -16.75 2.86
N GLY A 76 9.43 -17.23 4.08
CA GLY A 76 8.47 -16.75 5.06
C GLY A 76 8.84 -15.35 5.61
N LEU A 77 7.84 -14.64 6.14
CA LEU A 77 8.09 -13.32 6.75
C LEU A 77 9.06 -13.41 7.94
N SER A 78 8.97 -14.47 8.75
CA SER A 78 9.87 -14.67 9.89
C SER A 78 11.31 -14.94 9.47
N GLU A 79 11.50 -15.63 8.34
CA GLU A 79 12.82 -15.92 7.79
C GLU A 79 13.42 -14.67 7.16
N ALA A 80 12.66 -13.94 6.35
CA ALA A 80 13.10 -12.65 5.82
C ALA A 80 13.52 -11.67 6.93
N MET A 81 12.75 -11.60 8.02
CA MET A 81 13.08 -10.76 9.18
C MET A 81 14.31 -11.25 9.95
N TYR A 82 14.62 -12.55 9.92
CA TYR A 82 15.81 -13.11 10.55
C TYR A 82 17.09 -12.62 9.87
N PHE A 83 17.07 -12.45 8.54
CA PHE A 83 18.17 -11.88 7.77
C PHE A 83 18.17 -10.35 7.73
N PHE A 84 17.02 -9.72 8.02
CA PHE A 84 16.93 -8.26 8.02
C PHE A 84 17.86 -7.62 9.05
N ASP A 85 17.94 -8.21 10.24
CA ASP A 85 18.79 -7.75 11.32
C ASP A 85 20.05 -8.62 11.44
N HIS A 86 21.05 -8.30 10.63
CA HIS A 86 22.32 -9.02 10.60
C HIS A 86 23.50 -8.14 11.00
N GLY A 87 24.45 -8.75 11.71
CA GLY A 87 25.74 -8.18 12.03
C GLY A 87 26.83 -8.72 11.11
N VAL A 88 27.98 -8.04 11.12
CA VAL A 88 29.17 -8.46 10.36
C VAL A 88 30.35 -8.54 11.31
N ARG A 89 31.10 -9.65 11.26
CA ARG A 89 32.36 -9.81 12.00
C ARG A 89 33.43 -10.43 11.11
N LYS A 90 34.69 -10.14 11.41
CA LYS A 90 35.83 -10.79 10.75
C LYS A 90 36.16 -12.08 11.48
N VAL A 91 36.27 -13.17 10.72
CA VAL A 91 36.63 -14.51 11.23
C VAL A 91 37.82 -15.03 10.43
N THR A 92 38.69 -15.80 11.07
CA THR A 92 39.80 -16.46 10.38
C THR A 92 39.41 -17.89 10.08
N VAL A 93 39.21 -18.20 8.79
CA VAL A 93 38.88 -19.55 8.32
C VAL A 93 40.05 -20.01 7.47
N GLU A 94 40.65 -21.15 7.81
CA GLU A 94 41.78 -21.75 7.06
C GLU A 94 43.01 -20.83 6.88
N GLY A 95 43.18 -19.84 7.76
CA GLY A 95 44.28 -18.88 7.70
C GLY A 95 43.97 -17.60 6.92
N GLU A 96 42.78 -17.50 6.33
CA GLU A 96 42.30 -16.33 5.60
C GLU A 96 41.32 -15.51 6.45
N VAL A 97 41.33 -14.18 6.28
CA VAL A 97 40.42 -13.27 6.98
C VAL A 97 39.13 -13.14 6.18
N CYS A 98 38.11 -13.89 6.59
CA CYS A 98 36.79 -13.88 5.97
C CYS A 98 35.82 -12.94 6.70
N THR A 99 34.77 -12.56 6.00
CA THR A 99 33.66 -11.77 6.53
C THR A 99 32.49 -12.70 6.84
N GLU A 100 32.15 -12.83 8.11
CA GLU A 100 31.00 -13.61 8.56
C GLU A 100 29.83 -12.69 8.87
N TYR A 101 28.71 -12.98 8.22
CA TYR A 101 27.40 -12.41 8.49
C TYR A 101 26.71 -13.30 9.51
N TYR A 102 26.17 -12.72 10.58
CA TYR A 102 25.47 -13.45 11.63
C TYR A 102 24.15 -12.78 11.98
N ALA A 103 23.16 -13.55 12.42
CA ALA A 103 21.88 -13.02 12.85
C ALA A 103 22.03 -12.30 14.20
N LEU A 104 21.51 -11.08 14.32
CA LEU A 104 21.59 -10.32 15.58
C LEU A 104 20.65 -10.87 16.66
N LYS A 105 19.63 -11.61 16.25
CA LYS A 105 18.64 -12.22 17.15
C LYS A 105 19.27 -13.24 18.11
N ASP A 106 20.17 -14.09 17.63
CA ASP A 106 20.74 -15.23 18.38
C ASP A 106 22.26 -15.39 18.21
N GLY A 107 22.88 -14.63 17.30
CA GLY A 107 24.32 -14.65 17.05
C GLY A 107 24.79 -15.76 16.11
N LEU A 108 23.87 -16.54 15.54
CA LEU A 108 24.21 -17.67 14.67
C LEU A 108 24.79 -17.21 13.32
N PRO A 109 25.79 -17.92 12.78
CA PRO A 109 26.36 -17.61 11.48
C PRO A 109 25.32 -17.85 10.38
N LEU A 110 25.15 -16.86 9.52
CA LEU A 110 24.29 -16.92 8.34
C LEU A 110 25.10 -17.30 7.10
N LYS A 111 26.21 -16.58 6.88
CA LYS A 111 27.06 -16.75 5.69
C LYS A 111 28.48 -16.29 5.96
N VAL A 112 29.45 -17.03 5.44
CA VAL A 112 30.86 -16.63 5.46
C VAL A 112 31.31 -16.36 4.03
N VAL A 113 31.90 -15.19 3.81
CA VAL A 113 32.44 -14.77 2.51
C VAL A 113 33.93 -14.47 2.69
N CYS A 114 34.77 -15.26 2.03
CA CYS A 114 36.21 -15.05 1.97
C CYS A 114 36.55 -14.29 0.67
N GLU A 115 37.30 -13.18 0.79
CA GLU A 115 37.90 -12.51 -0.36
C GLU A 115 39.15 -13.30 -0.76
N ASN A 116 38.97 -14.24 -1.68
CA ASN A 116 40.05 -15.03 -2.29
C ASN A 116 40.90 -14.15 -3.23
#